data_AF-A0A9W9ZPU0-F1
#
_entry.id   AF-A0A9W9ZPU0-F1
#
_cell.length_a   1.000
_cell.length_b   1.000
_cell.length_c   1.000
_cell.angle_alpha   90.00
_cell.angle_beta   90.00
_cell.angle_gamma   90.00
#
_symmetry.space_group_name_H-M   'P 1'
#
loop_
_entity.id
_entity.type
_entity.pdbx_description
1 polymer ?
#
loop_
_entity_poly.entity_id
_entity_poly.type
_entity_poly.pdbx_seq_one_letter_code
_entity_poly.pdbx_strand_id
1 'polypeptide(L)'
;MAYVSYFNPELTQASCDCIVLVALDKPSISNVQRSKDLEKLKKLFGLSLLRGKDKNTFIRAIASALIQHAYVEVDKNAELANLSRDQLKTVKKLEL
;
A
#
# COMPACT_ATOMS: atom_id res chain seq x y z
N MET A 1 -2.96 23.45 3.47
CA MET A 1 -2.59 22.57 2.34
C MET A 1 -1.92 21.34 2.95
N ALA A 2 -2.61 20.21 3.06
CA ALA A 2 -1.99 19.00 3.59
C ALA A 2 -1.01 18.47 2.54
N TYR A 3 0.27 18.38 2.88
CA TYR A 3 1.25 17.69 2.07
C TYR A 3 0.83 16.22 2.03
N VAL A 4 0.28 15.76 0.90
CA VAL A 4 0.06 14.32 0.69
C VAL A 4 1.45 13.74 0.48
N SER A 5 2.08 13.33 1.58
CA SER A 5 3.33 12.60 1.51
C SER A 5 3.01 11.25 0.87
N TYR A 6 3.31 11.11 -0.42
CA TYR A 6 3.13 9.86 -1.16
C TYR A 6 3.98 8.71 -0.58
N PHE A 7 4.93 9.02 0.30
CA PHE A 7 5.82 8.07 0.92
C PHE A 7 5.82 8.30 2.43
N ASN A 8 5.57 7.22 3.18
CA ASN A 8 5.94 7.13 4.59
C ASN A 8 7.39 6.58 4.67
N PRO A 9 8.37 7.38 5.12
CA PRO A 9 9.78 6.95 5.20
C PRO A 9 10.02 5.85 6.25
N GLU A 10 9.11 5.68 7.21
CA GLU A 10 9.21 4.66 8.27
C GLU A 10 8.86 3.25 7.75
N LEU A 11 8.13 3.17 6.62
CA LEU A 11 7.79 1.89 6.00
C LEU A 11 8.93 1.40 5.11
N THR A 12 9.47 0.24 5.44
CA THR A 12 10.37 -0.49 4.54
C THR A 12 9.60 -1.03 3.33
N GLN A 13 10.33 -1.48 2.30
CA GLN A 13 9.69 -2.11 1.14
C GLN A 13 8.88 -3.35 1.57
N ALA A 14 9.42 -4.18 2.47
CA ALA A 14 8.76 -5.38 2.95
C ALA A 14 7.44 -5.06 3.66
N SER A 15 7.43 -4.04 4.53
CA SER A 15 6.19 -3.56 5.17
C SER A 15 5.17 -3.08 4.15
N CYS A 16 5.61 -2.32 3.13
CA CYS A 16 4.72 -1.86 2.06
C CYS A 16 4.14 -3.02 1.24
N ASP A 17 4.96 -4.02 0.92
CA ASP A 17 4.52 -5.23 0.23
C ASP A 17 3.45 -5.93 1.09
N CYS A 18 3.68 -6.06 2.40
CA CYS A 18 2.74 -6.68 3.35
C CYS A 18 1.39 -5.95 3.38
N ILE A 19 1.39 -4.62 3.47
CA ILE A 19 0.18 -3.78 3.45
C ILE A 19 -0.62 -3.98 2.16
N VAL A 20 0.05 -3.95 1.00
CA VAL A 20 -0.61 -4.14 -0.30
C VAL A 20 -1.18 -5.56 -0.43
N LEU A 21 -0.49 -6.57 0.09
CA LEU A 21 -0.98 -7.95 0.07
C LEU A 21 -2.23 -8.15 0.90
N VAL A 22 -2.27 -7.57 2.11
CA VAL A 22 -3.43 -7.63 2.99
C VAL A 22 -4.61 -6.88 2.39
N ALA A 23 -4.37 -5.71 1.79
CA ALA A 23 -5.43 -4.94 1.15
C ALA A 23 -6.03 -5.67 -0.08
N LEU A 24 -5.18 -6.26 -0.91
CA LEU A 24 -5.60 -6.97 -2.14
C LEU A 24 -6.05 -8.42 -1.90
N ASP A 25 -5.99 -8.91 -0.66
CA ASP A 25 -6.24 -10.30 -0.30
C ASP A 25 -5.41 -11.28 -1.17
N LYS A 26 -4.10 -11.03 -1.27
CA LYS A 26 -3.18 -11.83 -2.10
C LYS A 26 -2.18 -12.61 -1.24
N PRO A 27 -1.86 -13.86 -1.59
CA PRO A 27 -0.95 -14.69 -0.81
C PRO A 27 0.52 -14.29 -0.97
N SER A 28 0.93 -13.64 -2.06
CA SER A 28 2.32 -13.23 -2.29
C SER A 28 2.45 -12.04 -3.25
N ILE A 29 3.54 -11.26 -3.13
CA ILE A 29 3.81 -10.05 -3.94
C ILE A 29 4.05 -10.38 -5.42
N SER A 30 4.45 -11.62 -5.69
CA SER A 30 4.56 -12.16 -7.04
C SER A 30 3.20 -12.26 -7.74
N ASN A 31 2.10 -12.44 -6.98
CA ASN A 31 0.74 -12.48 -7.51
C ASN A 31 0.14 -11.08 -7.73
N VAL A 32 0.81 -10.03 -7.26
CA VAL A 32 0.39 -8.64 -7.48
C VAL A 32 0.86 -8.18 -8.86
N GLN A 33 -0.09 -8.02 -9.78
CA GLN A 33 0.17 -7.61 -11.15
C GLN A 33 0.16 -6.08 -11.24
N ARG A 34 1.25 -5.50 -11.72
CA ARG A 34 1.37 -4.05 -11.89
C ARG A 34 0.26 -3.47 -12.77
N SER A 35 0.04 -4.07 -13.94
CA SER A 35 -0.88 -3.56 -14.95
C SER A 35 -2.37 -3.74 -14.60
N LYS A 36 -2.70 -4.56 -13.60
CA LYS A 36 -4.08 -4.79 -13.17
C LYS A 36 -4.31 -4.21 -11.78
N ASP A 37 -3.64 -4.74 -10.76
CA ASP A 37 -3.90 -4.37 -9.37
C ASP A 37 -3.35 -2.97 -9.06
N LEU A 38 -2.07 -2.73 -9.32
CA LEU A 38 -1.41 -1.47 -8.94
C LEU A 38 -1.89 -0.29 -9.79
N GLU A 39 -2.17 -0.48 -11.08
CA GLU A 39 -2.71 0.58 -11.94
C GLU A 39 -4.15 0.96 -11.56
N LYS A 40 -5.00 0.00 -11.15
CA LYS A 40 -6.33 0.29 -10.61
C LYS A 40 -6.25 1.07 -9.31
N LEU A 41 -5.41 0.64 -8.36
CA LEU A 41 -5.18 1.35 -7.10
C LEU A 41 -4.61 2.75 -7.30
N LYS A 42 -3.66 2.89 -8.22
CA LYS A 42 -3.14 4.20 -8.63
C LYS A 42 -4.25 5.13 -9.11
N LYS A 43 -5.19 4.63 -9.93
CA LYS A 43 -6.33 5.44 -10.40
C LYS A 43 -7.28 5.77 -9.24
N LEU A 44 -7.58 4.79 -8.39
CA LEU A 44 -8.45 4.94 -7.22
C LEU A 44 -7.94 6.02 -6.26
N PHE A 45 -6.63 6.07 -6.01
CA PHE A 45 -5.99 7.05 -5.14
C PHE A 45 -5.46 8.30 -5.86
N GLY A 46 -5.74 8.47 -7.17
CA GLY A 46 -5.29 9.64 -7.93
C GLY A 46 -3.76 9.81 -8.01
N LEU A 47 -2.99 8.72 -7.96
CA LEU A 47 -1.52 8.71 -7.92
C LEU A 47 -0.89 8.91 -9.32
N SER A 48 -1.31 9.97 -10.03
CA SER A 48 -0.92 10.26 -11.42
C SER A 48 0.59 10.43 -11.62
N LEU A 49 1.33 10.85 -10.58
CA LEU A 49 2.78 11.09 -10.58
C LEU A 49 3.64 9.82 -10.69
N LEU A 50 3.03 8.62 -10.62
CA LEU A 50 3.76 7.35 -10.71
C LEU A 50 4.03 6.88 -12.16
N ARG A 51 3.68 7.67 -13.19
CA ARG A 51 3.91 7.29 -14.59
C ARG A 51 5.42 7.08 -14.85
N GLY A 52 5.79 5.91 -15.37
CA GLY A 52 7.19 5.55 -15.66
C GLY A 52 8.02 5.05 -14.48
N LYS A 53 7.47 5.01 -13.26
CA LYS A 53 8.18 4.48 -12.08
C LYS A 53 8.17 2.95 -12.03
N ASP A 54 9.09 2.35 -11.29
CA ASP A 54 9.20 0.92 -11.03
C ASP A 54 8.13 0.38 -10.06
N LYS A 55 7.94 -0.94 -10.03
CA LYS A 55 6.89 -1.63 -9.25
C LYS A 55 6.98 -1.29 -7.75
N ASN A 56 8.18 -1.21 -7.20
CA ASN A 56 8.41 -0.93 -5.78
C ASN A 56 7.93 0.47 -5.39
N THR A 57 8.21 1.47 -6.24
CA THR A 57 7.70 2.84 -6.07
C THR A 57 6.17 2.88 -6.06
N PHE A 58 5.51 2.10 -6.92
CA PHE A 58 4.04 1.98 -6.90
C PHE A 58 3.54 1.40 -5.58
N ILE A 59 4.15 0.30 -5.12
CA ILE A 59 3.75 -0.38 -3.89
C ILE A 59 3.88 0.56 -2.68
N ARG A 60 4.99 1.29 -2.55
CA ARG A 60 5.18 2.24 -1.44
C ARG A 60 4.16 3.36 -1.43
N ALA A 61 3.86 3.91 -2.61
CA ALA A 61 2.87 4.97 -2.75
C ALA A 61 1.44 4.49 -2.43
N ILE A 62 1.08 3.30 -2.91
CA ILE A 62 -0.21 2.68 -2.64
C ILE A 62 -0.32 2.29 -1.16
N ALA A 63 0.71 1.70 -0.55
CA ALA A 63 0.71 1.36 0.87
C ALA A 63 0.49 2.60 1.75
N SER A 64 1.18 3.70 1.44
CA SER A 64 0.99 4.97 2.13
C SER A 64 -0.43 5.49 1.97
N ALA A 65 -1.01 5.41 0.76
CA ALA A 65 -2.40 5.80 0.51
C ALA A 65 -3.40 4.90 1.25
N LEU A 66 -3.19 3.58 1.30
CA LEU A 66 -4.05 2.64 2.01
C LEU A 66 -4.16 2.96 3.50
N ILE A 67 -3.06 3.36 4.13
CA ILE A 67 -3.06 3.82 5.52
C ILE A 67 -3.73 5.19 5.65
N GLN A 68 -3.35 6.17 4.83
CA GLN A 68 -3.88 7.53 4.89
C GLN A 68 -5.40 7.60 4.67
N HIS A 69 -5.94 6.75 3.80
CA HIS A 69 -7.38 6.67 3.52
C HIS A 69 -8.13 5.67 4.41
N ALA A 70 -7.44 5.09 5.41
CA ALA A 70 -7.96 4.10 6.35
C ALA A 70 -8.61 2.88 5.67
N TYR A 71 -7.96 2.36 4.63
CA TYR A 71 -8.28 1.04 4.06
C TYR A 71 -7.58 -0.07 4.84
N VAL A 72 -6.37 0.21 5.33
CA VAL A 72 -5.59 -0.69 6.19
C VAL A 72 -5.22 0.07 7.45
N GLU A 73 -5.48 -0.55 8.59
CA GLU A 73 -5.04 -0.07 9.90
C GLU A 73 -3.87 -0.94 10.36
N VAL A 74 -2.84 -0.28 10.89
CA VAL A 74 -1.66 -0.92 11.45
C VAL A 74 -1.81 -0.93 12.98
N ASP A 75 -1.51 -2.05 13.62
CA ASP A 75 -1.53 -2.12 15.09
C ASP A 75 -0.64 -1.04 15.71
N LYS A 76 -1.10 -0.42 16.80
CA LYS A 76 -0.41 0.71 17.44
C LYS A 76 0.95 0.34 18.02
N ASN A 77 1.17 -0.93 18.33
CA ASN A 77 2.43 -1.43 18.88
C ASN A 77 3.33 -2.06 17.80
N ALA A 78 2.90 -2.07 16.54
CA ALA A 78 3.67 -2.66 15.47
C ALA A 78 4.80 -1.72 15.03
N GLU A 79 5.96 -2.31 14.76
CA GLU A 79 7.09 -1.59 14.20
C GLU A 79 6.89 -1.42 12.68
N LEU A 80 6.71 -0.17 12.22
CA LEU A 80 6.47 0.15 10.81
C LEU A 80 7.57 -0.38 9.88
N ALA A 81 8.80 -0.51 10.38
CA ALA A 81 9.91 -1.05 9.63
C ALA A 81 9.79 -2.56 9.34
N ASN A 82 9.02 -3.30 10.13
CA ASN A 82 8.89 -4.75 10.05
C ASN A 82 7.45 -5.22 10.34
N LEU A 83 6.54 -4.92 9.41
CA LEU A 83 5.11 -5.26 9.56
C LEU A 83 4.82 -6.70 9.10
N SER A 84 4.16 -7.45 9.98
CA SER A 84 3.59 -8.76 9.67
C SER A 84 2.09 -8.66 9.36
N ARG A 85 1.54 -9.64 8.62
CA ARG A 85 0.13 -9.65 8.24
C ARG A 85 -0.85 -9.63 9.42
N ASP A 86 -0.48 -10.27 10.52
CA ASP A 86 -1.29 -10.31 11.75
C ASP A 86 -1.45 -8.92 12.39
N GLN A 87 -0.49 -8.03 12.17
CA GLN A 87 -0.49 -6.66 12.70
C GLN A 87 -1.21 -5.66 11.77
N LEU A 88 -1.83 -6.17 10.71
CA LEU A 88 -2.52 -5.38 9.68
C LEU A 88 -3.98 -5.79 9.63
N LYS A 89 -4.87 -4.81 9.66
CA LYS A 89 -6.31 -5.03 9.55
C LYS A 89 -6.89 -4.28 8.37
N THR A 90 -7.53 -5.00 7.46
CA THR A 90 -8.30 -4.37 6.38
C THR A 90 -9.59 -3.79 6.96
N VAL A 91 -9.70 -2.46 6.93
CA VAL A 91 -10.86 -1.72 7.46
C VAL A 91 -11.91 -1.49 6.38
N LYS A 92 -11.49 -1.34 5.12
CA LYS A 92 -12.38 -1.15 3.97
C LYS A 92 -12.00 -2.10 2.85
N LYS A 93 -13.00 -2.70 2.22
CA LYS A 93 -12.80 -3.52 1.04
C LYS A 93 -12.47 -2.65 -0.16
N LEU A 94 -11.46 -3.05 -0.93
CA LEU A 94 -11.12 -2.41 -2.19
C LEU A 94 -12.12 -2.87 -3.27
N GLU A 95 -12.91 -1.95 -3.81
CA GLU A 95 -13.75 -2.19 -4.97
C GLU A 95 -12.94 -1.87 -6.24
N LEU A 96 -12.27 -2.89 -6.80
CA LEU A 96 -11.29 -2.76 -7.89
C LEU A 96 -11.78 -3.29 -9.24
#